data_AF-A0A1Q6M894-F1
#
_entry.id   AF-A0A1Q6M894-F1
#
_cell.length_a   1.000
_cell.length_b   1.000
_cell.length_c   1.000
_cell.angle_alpha   90.00
_cell.angle_beta   90.00
_cell.angle_gamma   90.00
#
_symmetry.space_group_name_H-M   'P 1'
#
loop_
_entity.id
_entity.type
_entity.pdbx_description
1 polymer ?
#
loop_
_entity_poly.entity_id
_entity_poly.type
_entity_poly.pdbx_seq_one_letter_code
_entity_poly.pdbx_strand_id
1 'polypeptide(L)'
;MKKTDYKKIEYYLYNYNNIDELIEEIKNGLINSVNVSGSAWRKGVTVCNNTLENQVIKIIENKKILEFKRWQVLIKKVLAFLLQKYPKYYDFINLKYFQNKSKDETEQTLKFDFKKQKIIKDKLIGFVYKNAKMRNLV
;
A
#
# COMPACT_ATOMS: atom_id res chain seq x y z
N MET A 1 -17.79 -0.73 9.35
CA MET A 1 -16.33 -0.64 9.13
C MET A 1 -15.75 0.23 10.23
N LYS A 2 -14.68 -0.21 10.91
CA LYS A 2 -14.07 0.61 11.98
C LYS A 2 -13.30 1.78 11.36
N LYS A 3 -13.12 2.86 12.12
CA LYS A 3 -12.33 4.03 11.69
C LYS A 3 -10.88 3.64 11.33
N THR A 4 -10.33 2.65 12.03
CA THR A 4 -8.99 2.09 11.77
C THR A 4 -8.89 1.46 10.38
N ASP A 5 -9.89 0.68 9.98
CA ASP A 5 -9.91 -0.02 8.69
C ASP A 5 -10.04 0.99 7.54
N TYR A 6 -10.86 2.02 7.73
CA TYR A 6 -11.01 3.13 6.79
C TYR A 6 -9.67 3.82 6.52
N LYS A 7 -8.98 4.23 7.61
CA LYS A 7 -7.68 4.88 7.52
C LYS A 7 -6.63 3.97 6.88
N LYS A 8 -6.66 2.67 7.19
CA LYS A 8 -5.76 1.69 6.59
C LYS A 8 -5.95 1.59 5.08
N ILE A 9 -7.20 1.51 4.61
CA ILE A 9 -7.51 1.51 3.17
C ILE A 9 -7.06 2.81 2.51
N GLU A 10 -7.35 3.97 3.10
CA GLU A 10 -6.90 5.25 2.57
C GLU A 10 -5.39 5.33 2.47
N TYR A 11 -4.66 4.87 3.50
CA TYR A 11 -3.21 4.81 3.49
C TYR A 11 -2.69 4.03 2.27
N TYR A 12 -3.22 2.84 2.00
CA TYR A 12 -2.77 2.05 0.84
C TYR A 12 -3.18 2.66 -0.50
N LEU A 13 -4.30 3.36 -0.58
CA LEU A 13 -4.70 4.07 -1.80
C LEU A 13 -3.76 5.25 -2.09
N TYR A 14 -3.47 6.09 -1.09
CA TYR A 14 -2.57 7.23 -1.24
C TYR A 14 -1.12 6.81 -1.53
N ASN A 15 -0.68 5.68 -1.00
CA ASN A 15 0.68 5.18 -1.19
C ASN A 15 0.79 4.19 -2.35
N TYR A 16 -0.28 3.90 -3.10
CA TYR A 16 -0.31 2.82 -4.08
C TYR A 16 0.84 2.88 -5.10
N ASN A 17 1.13 4.08 -5.61
CA ASN A 17 2.21 4.30 -6.58
C ASN A 17 3.61 4.16 -5.96
N ASN A 18 3.73 4.30 -4.64
CA ASN A 18 5.00 4.31 -3.91
C ASN A 18 5.19 3.01 -3.10
N ILE A 19 4.31 2.01 -3.26
CA ILE A 19 4.41 0.75 -2.52
C ILE A 19 5.76 0.06 -2.78
N ASP A 20 6.23 0.09 -4.02
CA ASP A 20 7.50 -0.55 -4.38
C ASP A 20 8.69 0.15 -3.70
N GLU A 21 8.69 1.49 -3.65
CA GLU A 21 9.68 2.29 -2.92
C GLU A 21 9.67 1.97 -1.42
N LEU A 22 8.48 1.92 -0.80
CA LEU A 22 8.34 1.54 0.62
C LEU A 22 8.85 0.13 0.91
N ILE A 23 8.68 -0.81 -0.03
CA ILE A 23 9.23 -2.16 0.09
C ILE A 23 10.77 -2.11 0.01
N GLU A 24 11.34 -1.34 -0.91
CA GLU A 24 12.79 -1.19 -1.04
C GLU A 24 13.42 -0.52 0.19
N GLU A 25 12.77 0.49 0.77
CA GLU A 25 13.21 1.10 2.03
C GLU A 25 13.29 0.07 3.16
N ILE A 26 12.29 -0.82 3.28
CA ILE A 26 12.31 -1.89 4.29
C ILE A 26 13.45 -2.88 4.01
N LYS A 27 13.64 -3.29 2.76
CA LYS A 27 14.74 -4.19 2.38
C LYS A 27 16.10 -3.58 2.70
N ASN A 28 16.32 -2.32 2.34
CA ASN A 28 17.56 -1.60 2.61
C ASN A 28 17.80 -1.45 4.12
N GLY A 29 16.76 -1.14 4.91
CA GLY A 29 16.85 -1.11 6.37
C GLY A 29 17.28 -2.45 6.97
N LEU A 30 16.73 -3.56 6.48
CA LEU A 30 17.12 -4.91 6.92
C LEU A 30 18.58 -5.21 6.56
N ILE A 31 19.00 -4.94 5.32
CA ILE A 31 20.38 -5.15 4.86
C ILE A 31 21.37 -4.31 5.69
N ASN A 32 21.07 -3.04 5.90
CA ASN A 32 21.93 -2.13 6.65
C ASN A 32 22.07 -2.54 8.12
N SER A 33 20.98 -2.98 8.76
CA SER A 33 21.03 -3.49 10.14
C SER A 33 21.96 -4.70 10.29
N VAL A 34 22.01 -5.55 9.26
CA VAL A 34 22.89 -6.72 9.21
C VAL A 34 24.34 -6.30 8.97
N ASN A 35 24.60 -5.35 8.07
CA ASN A 35 25.95 -4.83 7.80
C ASN A 35 26.60 -4.22 9.06
N VAL A 36 25.82 -3.45 9.83
CA VAL A 36 26.27 -2.90 11.12
C VAL A 36 26.64 -4.03 12.09
N SER A 37 25.79 -5.06 12.20
CA SER A 37 26.07 -6.22 13.04
C SER A 37 27.29 -7.04 12.59
N GLY A 38 27.55 -7.16 11.28
CA GLY A 38 28.75 -7.82 10.74
C GLY A 38 30.06 -7.07 11.05
N SER A 39 30.03 -5.74 11.06
CA SER A 39 31.18 -4.92 11.46
C SER A 39 31.52 -5.05 12.95
N ALA A 40 30.49 -5.19 13.81
CA ALA A 40 30.64 -5.49 15.22
C ALA A 40 31.03 -6.97 15.47
N TRP A 41 30.52 -7.90 14.67
CA TRP A 41 30.81 -9.34 14.72
C TRP A 41 32.29 -9.66 14.45
N ARG A 42 32.92 -8.95 13.50
CA ARG A 42 34.39 -9.04 13.28
C ARG A 42 35.21 -8.67 14.53
N LYS A 43 34.61 -8.03 15.54
CA LYS A 43 35.24 -7.66 16.82
C LYS A 43 34.96 -8.65 17.96
N GLY A 44 34.23 -9.74 17.72
CA GLY A 44 34.07 -10.86 18.66
C GLY A 44 32.65 -11.41 18.74
N VAL A 45 32.54 -12.75 18.73
CA VAL A 45 31.38 -13.64 19.00
C VAL A 45 30.83 -14.41 17.77
N THR A 46 30.93 -15.73 17.86
CA THR A 46 30.59 -16.82 16.93
C THR A 46 29.09 -17.13 16.83
N VAL A 47 28.30 -16.40 16.01
CA VAL A 47 26.96 -16.87 15.56
C VAL A 47 26.72 -16.55 14.08
N CYS A 48 26.52 -17.57 13.24
CA CYS A 48 26.33 -17.49 11.77
C CYS A 48 24.90 -17.11 11.33
N ASN A 49 24.24 -16.14 11.96
CA ASN A 49 22.84 -15.77 11.63
C ASN A 49 22.69 -14.66 10.58
N ASN A 50 23.79 -14.31 9.88
CA ASN A 50 23.87 -13.15 8.96
C ASN A 50 24.30 -13.51 7.53
N THR A 51 24.22 -14.78 7.15
CA THR A 51 24.44 -15.23 5.76
C THR A 51 23.45 -14.57 4.80
N LEU A 52 23.79 -14.54 3.50
CA LEU A 52 22.90 -14.05 2.45
C LEU A 52 21.55 -14.80 2.46
N GLU A 53 21.57 -16.11 2.70
CA GLU A 53 20.36 -16.93 2.82
C GLU A 53 19.46 -16.45 3.96
N ASN A 54 20.04 -16.17 5.13
CA ASN A 54 19.30 -15.64 6.28
C ASN A 54 18.74 -14.23 6.01
N GLN A 55 19.46 -13.41 5.24
CA GLN A 55 18.95 -12.09 4.82
C GLN A 55 17.76 -12.22 3.87
N VAL A 56 17.85 -13.13 2.90
CA VAL A 56 16.76 -13.42 1.96
C VAL A 56 15.53 -13.95 2.71
N ILE A 57 15.71 -14.87 3.66
CA ILE A 57 14.61 -15.37 4.52
C ILE A 57 13.95 -14.22 5.28
N LYS A 58 14.72 -13.36 5.95
CA LYS A 58 14.20 -12.18 6.68
C LYS A 58 13.38 -11.25 5.78
N ILE A 59 13.79 -11.06 4.53
CA ILE A 59 13.06 -10.23 3.55
C ILE A 59 11.77 -10.91 3.08
N ILE A 60 11.83 -12.21 2.74
CA ILE A 60 10.67 -12.98 2.25
C ILE A 60 9.60 -13.09 3.32
N GLU A 61 10.00 -13.35 4.57
CA GLU A 61 9.10 -13.53 5.71
C GLU A 61 8.67 -12.20 6.34
N ASN A 62 9.17 -11.07 5.85
CA ASN A 62 8.81 -9.77 6.40
C ASN A 62 7.31 -9.51 6.22
N LYS A 63 6.58 -9.57 7.34
CA LYS A 63 5.12 -9.42 7.37
C LYS A 63 4.64 -8.12 6.71
N LYS A 64 5.41 -7.04 6.80
CA LYS A 64 5.06 -5.75 6.22
C LYS A 64 5.21 -5.74 4.70
N ILE A 65 6.30 -6.31 4.17
CA ILE A 65 6.48 -6.49 2.72
C ILE A 65 5.37 -7.38 2.15
N LEU A 66 5.05 -8.48 2.83
CA LEU A 66 3.95 -9.37 2.43
C LEU A 66 2.60 -8.65 2.44
N GLU A 67 2.35 -7.81 3.46
CA GLU A 67 1.15 -6.99 3.55
C GLU A 67 1.06 -6.01 2.36
N PHE A 68 2.13 -5.25 2.08
CA PHE A 68 2.20 -4.31 0.95
C PHE A 68 1.90 -4.98 -0.39
N LYS A 69 2.55 -6.10 -0.69
CA LYS A 69 2.32 -6.87 -1.93
C LYS A 69 0.86 -7.32 -2.06
N ARG A 70 0.24 -7.79 -0.97
CA ARG A 70 -1.17 -8.21 -0.98
C ARG A 70 -2.13 -7.06 -1.23
N TRP A 71 -1.86 -5.88 -0.66
CA TRP A 71 -2.62 -4.67 -0.91
C TRP A 71 -2.46 -4.15 -2.34
N GLN A 72 -1.25 -4.18 -2.89
CA GLN A 72 -0.98 -3.80 -4.28
C GLN A 72 -1.81 -4.65 -5.26
N VAL A 73 -1.80 -5.98 -5.08
CA VAL A 73 -2.62 -6.91 -5.90
C VAL A 73 -4.12 -6.66 -5.75
N LEU A 74 -4.58 -6.36 -4.53
CA LEU A 74 -5.98 -6.04 -4.28
C LEU A 74 -6.40 -4.76 -4.99
N ILE A 75 -5.66 -3.66 -4.78
CA ILE A 75 -5.96 -2.36 -5.37
C ILE A 75 -5.89 -2.44 -6.90
N LYS A 76 -4.87 -3.10 -7.47
CA LYS A 76 -4.77 -3.32 -8.92
C LYS A 76 -6.03 -3.97 -9.50
N LYS A 77 -6.57 -4.99 -8.84
CA LYS A 77 -7.81 -5.66 -9.27
C LYS A 77 -9.04 -4.75 -9.14
N VAL A 78 -9.13 -3.98 -8.06
CA VAL A 78 -10.20 -2.99 -7.87
C VAL A 78 -10.15 -1.92 -8.97
N LEU A 79 -8.97 -1.39 -9.28
CA LEU A 79 -8.78 -0.39 -10.33
C LEU A 79 -9.15 -0.94 -11.70
N ALA A 80 -8.71 -2.15 -12.06
CA ALA A 80 -9.07 -2.79 -13.32
C ALA A 80 -10.59 -2.96 -13.47
N PHE A 81 -11.27 -3.39 -12.40
CA PHE A 81 -12.72 -3.50 -12.38
C PHE A 81 -13.41 -2.14 -12.58
N LEU A 82 -12.95 -1.10 -11.89
CA LEU A 82 -13.52 0.25 -11.99
C LEU A 82 -13.28 0.85 -13.37
N LEU A 83 -12.10 0.69 -13.94
CA LEU A 83 -11.81 1.17 -15.30
C LEU A 83 -12.78 0.56 -16.33
N GLN A 84 -13.10 -0.73 -16.19
CA GLN A 84 -14.00 -1.42 -17.11
C GLN A 84 -15.49 -1.10 -16.89
N LYS A 85 -15.94 -1.01 -15.64
CA LYS A 85 -17.37 -0.91 -15.31
C LYS A 85 -17.84 0.49 -14.92
N TYR A 86 -16.93 1.30 -14.37
CA TYR A 86 -17.22 2.62 -13.80
C TYR A 86 -16.07 3.60 -14.07
N PRO A 87 -15.77 3.94 -15.34
CA PRO A 87 -14.58 4.72 -15.70
C PRO A 87 -14.51 6.07 -14.98
N LYS A 88 -15.63 6.79 -14.82
CA LYS A 88 -15.63 8.05 -14.05
C LYS A 88 -15.25 7.89 -12.57
N TYR A 89 -15.50 6.72 -11.98
CA TYR A 89 -15.08 6.45 -10.60
C TYR A 89 -13.58 6.16 -10.55
N TYR A 90 -13.07 5.47 -11.58
CA TYR A 90 -11.63 5.31 -11.77
C TYR A 90 -10.94 6.68 -11.91
N ASP A 91 -11.47 7.58 -12.75
CA ASP A 91 -10.91 8.93 -12.93
C ASP A 91 -10.87 9.71 -11.61
N PHE A 92 -11.96 9.65 -10.83
CA PHE A 92 -12.01 10.26 -9.50
C PHE A 92 -10.92 9.72 -8.57
N ILE A 93 -10.69 8.41 -8.57
CA ILE A 93 -9.67 7.76 -7.75
C ILE A 93 -8.28 8.21 -8.16
N ASN A 94 -8.03 8.24 -9.47
CA ASN A 94 -6.76 8.67 -10.02
C ASN A 94 -6.44 10.12 -9.61
N LEU A 95 -7.39 11.04 -9.79
CA LEU A 95 -7.21 12.43 -9.38
C LEU A 95 -6.98 12.55 -7.87
N LYS A 96 -7.82 11.91 -7.06
CA LYS A 96 -7.79 12.08 -5.60
C LYS A 96 -6.60 11.41 -4.92
N TYR A 97 -6.30 10.16 -5.27
CA TYR A 97 -5.37 9.32 -4.51
C TYR A 97 -3.99 9.20 -5.16
N PHE A 98 -3.90 9.32 -6.49
CA PHE A 98 -2.65 9.12 -7.22
C PHE A 98 -2.02 10.44 -7.65
N GLN A 99 -2.84 11.43 -7.99
CA GLN A 99 -2.39 12.77 -8.34
C GLN A 99 -2.53 13.78 -7.17
N ASN A 100 -3.12 13.35 -6.04
CA ASN A 100 -3.35 14.17 -4.85
C ASN A 100 -4.06 15.50 -5.14
N LYS A 101 -4.96 15.52 -6.13
CA LYS A 101 -5.74 16.70 -6.49
C LYS A 101 -6.68 17.12 -5.36
N SER A 102 -6.81 18.42 -5.18
CA SER A 102 -7.78 18.98 -4.25
C SER A 102 -9.21 18.68 -4.69
N LYS A 103 -10.15 18.87 -3.77
CA LYS A 103 -11.59 18.66 -4.04
C LYS A 103 -12.08 19.59 -5.16
N ASP A 104 -11.59 20.82 -5.17
CA ASP A 104 -12.00 21.85 -6.13
C ASP A 104 -11.44 21.54 -7.52
N GLU A 105 -10.15 21.16 -7.61
CA GLU A 105 -9.56 20.68 -8.87
C GLU A 105 -10.30 19.45 -9.42
N THR A 106 -10.67 18.53 -8.52
CA THR A 106 -11.42 17.31 -8.89
C THR A 106 -12.83 17.66 -9.37
N GLU A 107 -13.49 18.63 -8.73
CA GLU A 107 -14.81 19.12 -9.12
C GLU A 107 -14.78 19.82 -10.48
N GLN A 108 -13.79 20.69 -10.71
CA GLN A 108 -13.58 21.35 -12.00
C GLN A 108 -13.37 20.34 -13.13
N THR A 109 -12.61 19.27 -12.86
CA THR A 109 -12.27 18.25 -13.87
C THR A 109 -13.44 17.32 -14.17
N LEU A 110 -14.09 16.78 -13.13
CA LEU A 110 -15.12 15.72 -13.28
C LEU A 110 -16.55 16.23 -13.21
N LYS A 111 -16.75 17.51 -12.86
CA LYS A 111 -18.06 18.12 -12.57
C LYS A 111 -18.82 17.35 -11.49
N PHE A 112 -18.08 16.82 -10.51
CA PHE A 112 -18.64 16.13 -9.36
C PHE A 112 -18.62 17.06 -8.16
N ASP A 113 -19.81 17.43 -7.70
CA ASP A 113 -19.97 18.19 -6.47
C ASP A 113 -19.40 17.44 -5.25
N PHE A 114 -19.16 18.17 -4.18
CA PHE A 114 -18.61 17.59 -2.95
C PHE A 114 -19.42 16.40 -2.42
N LYS A 115 -20.76 16.44 -2.53
CA LYS A 115 -21.65 15.37 -2.06
C LYS A 115 -21.42 14.08 -2.85
N LYS A 116 -21.32 14.17 -4.16
CA LYS A 116 -21.06 13.06 -5.07
C LYS A 116 -19.65 12.52 -4.88
N GLN A 117 -18.64 13.38 -4.72
CA GLN A 117 -17.28 12.95 -4.37
C GLN A 117 -17.26 12.13 -3.08
N LYS A 118 -17.98 12.56 -2.04
CA LYS A 118 -18.10 11.82 -0.77
C LYS A 118 -18.76 10.45 -0.97
N ILE A 119 -19.86 10.39 -1.72
CA ILE A 119 -20.56 9.13 -2.02
C ILE A 119 -19.64 8.15 -2.77
N ILE A 120 -18.91 8.62 -3.79
CA ILE A 120 -18.00 7.78 -4.57
C ILE A 120 -16.88 7.26 -3.68
N LYS A 121 -16.30 8.14 -2.84
CA LYS A 121 -15.27 7.78 -1.85
C LYS A 121 -15.76 6.66 -0.91
N ASP A 122 -16.93 6.83 -0.32
CA ASP A 122 -17.45 5.87 0.65
C ASP A 122 -17.82 4.53 -0.02
N LYS A 123 -18.36 4.56 -1.25
CA LYS A 123 -18.59 3.36 -2.06
C LYS A 123 -17.30 2.62 -2.39
N LEU A 124 -16.27 3.33 -2.81
CA LEU A 124 -14.96 2.76 -3.09
C LEU A 124 -14.38 2.08 -1.85
N ILE A 125 -14.29 2.80 -0.74
CA ILE A 125 -13.70 2.27 0.48
C ILE A 125 -14.50 1.07 0.97
N GLY A 126 -15.84 1.13 0.90
CA GLY A 126 -16.70 -0.02 1.20
C GLY A 126 -16.42 -1.22 0.29
N PHE A 127 -16.20 -1.02 -1.00
CA PHE A 127 -15.87 -2.08 -1.95
C PHE A 127 -14.48 -2.68 -1.67
N VAL A 128 -13.47 -1.85 -1.45
CA VAL A 128 -12.12 -2.28 -1.08
C VAL A 128 -12.15 -3.05 0.24
N TYR A 129 -12.88 -2.55 1.25
CA TYR A 129 -13.03 -3.20 2.55
C TYR A 129 -13.63 -4.61 2.43
N LYS A 130 -14.70 -4.78 1.65
CA LYS A 130 -15.31 -6.11 1.41
C LYS A 130 -14.30 -7.09 0.83
N ASN A 131 -13.55 -6.67 -0.20
CA ASN A 131 -12.53 -7.49 -0.83
C ASN A 131 -11.34 -7.78 0.10
N ALA A 132 -10.94 -6.81 0.92
CA ALA A 132 -9.86 -6.95 1.88
C ALA A 132 -10.23 -7.94 3.00
N LYS A 133 -11.47 -7.90 3.49
CA LYS A 133 -11.98 -8.82 4.51
C LYS A 133 -12.00 -10.27 4.01
N MET A 134 -12.45 -10.51 2.78
CA MET A 134 -12.41 -11.84 2.15
C MET A 134 -10.99 -12.41 2.03
N ARG A 135 -9.98 -11.55 2.08
CA ARG A 135 -8.57 -11.91 1.99
C ARG A 135 -7.85 -11.85 3.32
N ASN A 136 -8.52 -11.64 4.45
CA ASN A 136 -7.89 -11.48 5.77
C ASN A 136 -6.81 -10.39 5.78
N LEU A 137 -7.13 -9.20 5.25
CA LEU A 137 -6.26 -8.01 5.28
C LEU A 137 -6.72 -6.94 6.28
N VAL A 138 -7.96 -7.05 6.75
CA VAL A 138 -8.66 -6.18 7.71
C VAL A 138 -9.54 -7.02 8.62
#